data_AF-A0A3B0M1H4-F1
#
_entry.id   AF-A0A3B0M1H4-F1
#
_cell.length_a   1.000
_cell.length_b   1.000
_cell.length_c   1.000
_cell.angle_alpha   90.00
_cell.angle_beta   90.00
_cell.angle_gamma   90.00
#
_symmetry.space_group_name_H-M   'P 1'
#
loop_
_entity.id
_entity.type
_entity.pdbx_description
1 polymer ?
#
loop_
_entity_poly.entity_id
_entity_poly.type
_entity_poly.pdbx_seq_one_letter_code
_entity_poly.pdbx_strand_id
1 'polypeptide(L)'
;MQYSNFVVIPVSKKPTMSSLEMVDYINNDRSSKAKSEGLSFPCKKYRSLQHKSFLAKVPKVLGATSAKFFADDIFTSGNGAQSIRKIYKFPKREACLMAMSYSYELQAVVFDRMTELEGSKDINRLDLSDLTELTIKQMQDRVSLAEKYFFTEHGQKGSSLMTLRRKEKKSIKKAEQLVRDLI
;
A
#
# COMPACT_ATOMS: atom_id res chain seq x y z
N MET A 1 -5.40 -11.88 -33.85
CA MET A 1 -4.27 -11.26 -33.13
C MET A 1 -4.54 -11.40 -31.64
N GLN A 2 -3.74 -12.22 -30.95
CA GLN A 2 -3.84 -12.38 -29.49
C GLN A 2 -3.07 -11.22 -28.84
N TYR A 3 -3.79 -10.38 -28.08
CA TYR A 3 -3.15 -9.37 -27.24
C TYR A 3 -2.60 -10.06 -26.00
N SER A 4 -1.28 -10.25 -25.96
CA SER A 4 -0.56 -10.59 -24.74
C SER A 4 -0.53 -9.36 -23.83
N ASN A 5 -1.55 -9.21 -22.99
CA ASN A 5 -1.55 -8.18 -21.96
C ASN A 5 -0.57 -8.58 -20.85
N PHE A 6 0.67 -8.09 -20.96
CA PHE A 6 1.61 -8.11 -19.83
C PHE A 6 1.14 -7.10 -18.79
N VAL A 7 0.55 -7.58 -17.70
CA VAL A 7 0.28 -6.77 -16.51
C VAL A 7 1.61 -6.53 -15.81
N VAL A 8 2.20 -5.36 -16.03
CA VAL A 8 3.34 -4.90 -15.23
C VAL A 8 2.79 -4.43 -13.89
N ILE A 9 2.91 -5.28 -12.87
CA ILE A 9 2.60 -4.89 -11.49
C ILE A 9 3.57 -3.75 -11.12
N PRO A 10 3.09 -2.61 -10.60
CA PRO A 10 3.97 -1.56 -10.13
C PRO A 10 4.84 -2.15 -9.02
N VAL A 11 6.16 -2.21 -9.24
CA VAL A 11 7.12 -2.61 -8.22
C VAL A 11 6.86 -1.72 -7.01
N SER A 12 6.32 -2.32 -5.95
CA SER A 12 6.10 -1.63 -4.69
C SER A 12 7.41 -0.97 -4.29
N LYS A 13 7.38 0.32 -3.93
CA LYS A 13 8.57 1.09 -3.59
C LYS A 13 9.35 0.31 -2.52
N LYS A 14 10.50 -0.26 -2.90
CA LYS A 14 11.33 -1.06 -1.99
C LYS A 14 11.59 -0.24 -0.72
N PRO A 15 11.41 -0.81 0.47
CA PRO A 15 11.66 -0.07 1.69
C PRO A 15 13.13 0.36 1.72
N THR A 16 13.31 1.65 1.97
CA THR A 16 14.63 2.30 2.07
C THR A 16 14.75 2.92 3.44
N MET A 17 15.93 2.84 4.04
CA MET A 17 16.24 3.49 5.30
C MET A 17 17.12 4.72 5.04
N SER A 18 16.80 5.83 5.69
CA SER A 18 17.59 7.05 5.57
C SER A 18 18.90 6.96 6.39
N SER A 19 19.93 7.68 5.95
CA SER A 19 21.18 7.79 6.72
C SER A 19 21.02 8.53 8.04
N LEU A 20 19.94 9.30 8.23
CA LEU A 20 19.60 9.88 9.54
C LEU A 20 19.08 8.81 10.48
N GLU A 21 18.08 8.04 10.06
CA GLU A 21 17.55 6.91 10.83
C GLU A 21 18.67 5.97 11.26
N MET A 22 19.59 5.63 10.34
CA MET A 22 20.75 4.78 10.66
C MET A 22 21.62 5.36 11.78
N VAL A 23 21.86 6.67 11.78
CA VAL A 23 22.66 7.33 12.82
C VAL A 23 21.95 7.26 14.17
N ASP A 24 20.63 7.42 14.18
CA ASP A 24 19.83 7.33 15.40
C ASP A 24 19.85 5.91 15.96
N TYR A 25 19.69 4.88 15.11
CA TYR A 25 19.83 3.48 15.53
C TYR A 25 21.21 3.19 16.14
N ILE A 26 22.29 3.69 15.51
CA ILE A 26 23.65 3.51 16.03
C ILE A 26 23.84 4.22 17.38
N ASN A 27 23.32 5.44 17.52
CA ASN A 27 23.42 6.18 18.77
C ASN A 27 22.60 5.53 19.89
N ASN A 28 21.43 4.97 19.56
CA ASN A 28 20.60 4.22 20.49
C ASN A 28 21.29 2.93 20.97
N ASP A 29 21.91 2.15 20.07
CA ASP A 29 22.71 0.97 20.41
C ASP A 29 23.88 1.33 21.35
N ARG A 30 24.63 2.39 21.00
CA ARG A 30 25.72 2.91 21.84
C ARG A 30 25.25 3.39 23.21
N SER A 31 24.09 4.05 23.27
CA SER A 31 23.51 4.49 24.53
C SER A 31 23.07 3.32 25.41
N SER A 32 22.55 2.25 24.80
CA SER A 32 22.12 1.04 25.50
C SER A 32 23.32 0.31 26.10
N LYS A 33 24.42 0.19 25.32
CA LYS A 33 25.68 -0.37 25.78
C LYS A 33 26.34 0.44 26.89
N ALA A 34 26.30 1.77 26.79
CA ALA A 34 26.79 2.64 27.86
C ALA A 34 26.00 2.42 29.16
N LYS A 35 24.66 2.35 29.08
CA LYS A 35 23.79 2.10 30.23
C LYS A 35 24.02 0.72 30.87
N SER A 36 24.20 -0.33 30.07
CA SER A 36 24.50 -1.67 30.60
C SER A 36 25.84 -1.73 31.33
N GLU A 37 26.80 -0.89 30.93
CA GLU A 37 28.08 -0.73 31.62
C GLU A 37 28.04 0.28 32.78
N GLY A 38 26.87 0.87 33.08
CA GLY A 38 26.71 1.88 34.14
C GLY A 38 27.31 3.25 33.81
N LEU A 39 27.64 3.51 32.54
CA LEU A 39 28.24 4.76 32.07
C LEU A 39 27.19 5.72 31.50
N SER A 40 27.39 7.02 31.70
CA SER A 40 26.57 8.07 31.07
C SER A 40 26.93 8.24 29.59
N PHE A 41 25.94 8.45 28.72
CA PHE A 41 26.13 8.72 27.29
C PHE A 41 25.99 10.23 27.02
N PRO A 42 26.90 10.87 26.26
CA PRO A 42 28.08 10.32 25.57
C PRO A 42 29.31 10.16 26.48
N CYS A 43 30.06 9.06 26.33
CA CYS A 43 31.31 8.81 27.06
C CYS A 43 32.50 8.60 26.11
N LYS A 44 33.72 8.51 26.67
CA LYS A 44 34.96 8.29 25.90
C LYS A 44 34.91 6.98 25.10
N LYS A 45 34.26 5.94 25.65
CA LYS A 45 34.09 4.62 25.02
C LYS A 45 32.97 4.63 23.96
N TYR A 46 31.85 5.32 24.25
CA TYR A 46 30.69 5.44 23.35
C TYR A 46 30.44 6.91 22.98
N ARG A 47 31.17 7.39 21.96
CA ARG A 47 30.98 8.73 21.42
C ARG A 47 29.71 8.81 20.58
N SER A 48 29.01 9.95 20.64
CA SER A 48 27.89 10.23 19.74
C SER A 48 28.36 10.29 18.28
N LEU A 49 27.70 9.52 17.42
CA LEU A 49 27.94 9.54 15.99
C LEU A 49 27.20 10.73 15.38
N GLN A 50 27.95 11.61 14.74
CA GLN A 50 27.41 12.71 13.96
C GLN A 50 27.14 12.24 12.53
N HIS A 51 26.08 12.77 11.92
CA HIS A 51 25.72 12.43 10.55
C HIS A 51 26.86 12.70 9.55
N LYS A 52 27.61 13.80 9.71
CA LYS A 52 28.79 14.11 8.88
C LYS A 52 29.83 12.98 8.89
N SER A 53 30.09 12.40 10.05
CA SER A 53 31.03 11.29 10.21
C SER A 53 30.50 10.00 9.57
N PHE A 54 29.19 9.78 9.65
CA PHE A 54 28.54 8.66 8.96
C PHE A 54 28.69 8.82 7.44
N LEU A 55 28.37 9.98 6.86
CA LEU A 55 28.49 10.25 5.42
C LEU A 55 29.92 10.01 4.90
N ALA A 56 30.94 10.40 5.65
CA ALA A 56 32.34 10.16 5.28
C ALA A 56 32.72 8.67 5.26
N LYS A 57 31.99 7.81 5.99
CA LYS A 57 32.21 6.37 6.05
C LYS A 57 31.49 5.62 4.92
N VAL A 58 30.34 6.11 4.46
CA VAL A 58 29.53 5.48 3.39
C VAL A 58 30.35 5.11 2.15
N PRO A 59 31.15 6.02 1.53
CA PRO A 59 31.94 5.66 0.35
C PRO A 59 33.06 4.67 0.66
N LYS A 60 33.54 4.59 1.91
CA LYS A 60 34.56 3.60 2.31
C LYS A 60 34.00 2.19 2.42
N VAL A 61 32.74 2.06 2.83
CA VAL A 61 32.07 0.77 3.03
C VAL A 61 31.40 0.27 1.74
N LEU A 62 30.74 1.16 1.00
CA LEU A 62 30.00 0.80 -0.23
C LEU A 62 30.81 1.01 -1.52
N GLY A 63 31.96 1.69 -1.43
CA GLY A 63 32.81 2.00 -2.59
C GLY A 63 32.11 2.92 -3.60
N ALA A 64 32.42 2.71 -4.89
CA ALA A 64 31.87 3.48 -6.01
C ALA A 64 30.34 3.37 -6.14
N THR A 65 29.72 2.33 -5.57
CA THR A 65 28.26 2.16 -5.64
C THR A 65 27.48 3.13 -4.75
N SER A 66 28.16 3.78 -3.80
CA SER A 66 27.56 4.78 -2.89
C SER A 66 26.86 5.91 -3.63
N ALA A 67 27.36 6.30 -4.82
CA ALA A 67 26.77 7.33 -5.69
C ALA A 67 25.28 7.08 -6.00
N LYS A 68 24.88 5.80 -6.13
CA LYS A 68 23.53 5.37 -6.52
C LYS A 68 22.48 5.61 -5.43
N PHE A 69 22.92 5.73 -4.19
CA PHE A 69 22.04 5.85 -3.03
C PHE A 69 21.96 7.26 -2.47
N PHE A 70 22.64 8.22 -3.10
CA PHE A 70 22.51 9.62 -2.75
C PHE A 70 21.09 10.10 -3.02
N ALA A 71 20.56 10.84 -2.06
CA ALA A 71 19.26 11.47 -2.15
C ALA A 71 19.32 12.85 -1.48
N ASP A 72 18.58 13.78 -2.04
CA ASP A 72 18.36 15.07 -1.40
C ASP A 72 17.09 15.00 -0.55
N ASP A 73 17.14 15.64 0.62
CA ASP A 73 16.02 15.74 1.53
C ASP A 73 15.74 17.22 1.82
N ILE A 74 14.46 17.60 1.75
CA ILE A 74 14.02 18.98 1.93
C ILE A 74 13.57 19.10 3.39
N PHE A 75 14.28 19.89 4.19
CA PHE A 75 13.89 20.17 5.56
C PHE A 75 13.44 21.62 5.70
N THR A 76 12.29 21.81 6.34
CA THR A 76 11.77 23.14 6.68
C THR A 76 12.42 23.57 8.00
N SER A 77 13.26 24.61 7.94
CA SER A 77 13.77 25.25 9.14
C SER A 77 12.65 26.00 9.85
N GLY A 78 12.74 26.20 11.17
CA GLY A 78 11.69 26.80 12.02
C GLY A 78 11.15 28.16 11.56
N ASN A 79 11.85 28.85 10.65
CA ASN A 79 11.42 30.10 10.02
C ASN A 79 10.65 29.89 8.69
N GLY A 80 10.19 28.67 8.38
CA GLY A 80 9.52 28.34 7.12
C GLY A 80 10.45 28.21 5.90
N ALA A 81 11.74 28.49 6.05
CA ALA A 81 12.73 28.35 4.99
C ALA A 81 13.05 26.87 4.72
N GLN A 82 12.83 26.43 3.48
CA GLN A 82 13.20 25.09 3.03
C GLN A 82 14.68 25.05 2.68
N SER A 83 15.40 24.09 3.23
CA SER A 83 16.81 23.85 2.94
C SER A 83 17.02 22.40 2.53
N ILE A 84 17.98 22.20 1.62
CA ILE A 84 18.27 20.88 1.06
C ILE A 84 19.44 20.28 1.82
N ARG A 85 19.24 19.10 2.42
CA ARG A 85 20.28 18.31 3.06
C ARG A 85 20.60 17.10 2.21
N LYS A 86 21.90 16.85 2.01
CA LYS A 86 22.40 15.64 1.34
C LYS A 86 22.26 14.44 2.28
N ILE A 87 21.51 13.44 1.86
CA ILE A 87 21.19 12.22 2.62
C ILE A 87 21.51 11.00 1.74
N TYR A 88 21.59 9.82 2.34
CA TYR A 88 21.56 8.56 1.60
C TYR A 88 20.29 7.79 1.94
N LYS A 89 19.71 7.15 0.92
CA LYS A 89 18.59 6.21 1.06
C LYS A 89 19.08 4.83 0.71
N PHE A 90 19.30 4.00 1.71
CA PHE A 90 19.86 2.66 1.54
C PHE A 90 18.75 1.62 1.39
N PRO A 91 18.84 0.72 0.40
CA PRO A 91 18.08 -0.53 0.41
C PRO A 91 18.52 -1.43 1.56
N LYS A 92 17.76 -2.50 1.81
CA LYS A 92 17.99 -3.46 2.91
C LYS A 92 19.43 -3.97 2.99
N ARG A 93 20.02 -4.39 1.86
CA ARG A 93 21.38 -4.95 1.82
C ARG A 93 22.42 -3.93 2.26
N GLU A 94 22.37 -2.72 1.71
CA GLU A 94 23.35 -1.67 1.98
C GLU A 94 23.18 -1.09 3.37
N ALA A 95 21.95 -0.97 3.87
CA ALA A 95 21.68 -0.60 5.26
C ALA A 95 22.29 -1.63 6.23
N CYS A 96 22.14 -2.92 5.91
CA CYS A 96 22.71 -4.04 6.66
C CYS A 96 24.26 -4.01 6.64
N LEU A 97 24.88 -3.79 5.47
CA LEU A 97 26.33 -3.61 5.35
C LEU A 97 26.84 -2.42 6.16
N MET A 98 26.11 -1.30 6.14
CA MET A 98 26.45 -0.14 6.96
C MET A 98 26.35 -0.48 8.46
N ALA A 99 25.34 -1.24 8.88
CA ALA A 99 25.18 -1.69 10.26
C ALA A 99 26.33 -2.61 10.72
N MET A 100 26.70 -3.60 9.90
CA MET A 100 27.83 -4.50 10.14
C MET A 100 29.13 -3.74 10.40
N SER A 101 29.34 -2.61 9.71
CA SER A 101 30.55 -1.81 9.88
C SER A 101 30.68 -1.19 11.29
N TYR A 102 29.62 -1.20 12.10
CA TYR A 102 29.60 -0.70 13.46
C TYR A 102 29.39 -1.80 14.51
N SER A 103 28.43 -2.70 14.30
CA SER A 103 28.07 -3.76 15.27
C SER A 103 27.26 -4.86 14.59
N TYR A 104 27.51 -6.12 14.96
CA TYR A 104 26.73 -7.27 14.51
C TYR A 104 25.32 -7.32 15.13
N GLU A 105 25.16 -6.85 16.37
CA GLU A 105 23.83 -6.78 17.01
C GLU A 105 22.95 -5.73 16.34
N LEU A 106 23.55 -4.60 15.95
CA LEU A 106 22.87 -3.54 15.21
C LEU A 106 22.38 -4.06 13.84
N GLN A 107 23.13 -4.98 13.23
CA GLN A 107 22.75 -5.61 11.98
C GLN A 107 21.43 -6.38 12.10
N ALA A 108 21.24 -7.15 13.18
CA ALA A 108 20.02 -7.91 13.41
C ALA A 108 18.81 -6.95 13.55
N VAL A 109 18.92 -5.93 14.40
CA VAL A 109 17.85 -4.94 14.61
C VAL A 109 17.48 -4.20 13.32
N VAL A 110 18.48 -3.77 12.54
CA VAL A 110 18.24 -3.10 11.26
C VAL A 110 17.62 -4.06 10.24
N PHE A 111 18.05 -5.33 10.22
CA PHE A 111 17.49 -6.34 9.34
C PHE A 111 16.04 -6.66 9.68
N ASP A 112 15.71 -6.83 10.95
CA ASP A 112 14.35 -7.12 11.43
C ASP A 112 13.41 -5.97 11.07
N ARG A 113 13.79 -4.72 11.37
CA ARG A 113 13.01 -3.54 10.95
C ARG A 113 12.79 -3.48 9.44
N MET A 114 13.84 -3.73 8.65
CA MET A 114 13.72 -3.69 7.19
C MET A 114 12.84 -4.83 6.68
N THR A 115 12.88 -5.99 7.33
CA THR A 115 12.01 -7.15 7.02
C THR A 115 10.57 -6.89 7.42
N GLU A 116 10.30 -6.21 8.53
CA GLU A 116 8.95 -5.78 8.91
C GLU A 116 8.38 -4.76 7.89
N LEU A 117 9.21 -3.83 7.42
CA LEU A 117 8.83 -2.86 6.39
C LEU A 117 8.63 -3.50 5.00
N GLU A 118 9.26 -4.64 4.73
CA GLU A 118 9.01 -5.48 3.55
C GLU A 118 7.72 -6.30 3.75
N GLY A 119 7.63 -7.07 4.84
CA GLY A 119 6.52 -7.95 5.16
C GLY A 119 5.18 -7.23 5.33
N SER A 120 5.17 -5.99 5.82
CA SER A 120 3.98 -5.14 5.85
C SER A 120 3.48 -4.72 4.47
N LYS A 121 4.36 -4.68 3.46
CA LYS A 121 3.99 -4.44 2.06
C LYS A 121 3.64 -5.74 1.32
N ASP A 122 4.25 -6.85 1.73
CA ASP A 122 4.03 -8.19 1.17
C ASP A 122 2.81 -8.91 1.79
N ILE A 123 2.09 -8.28 2.73
CA ILE A 123 0.69 -8.64 2.94
C ILE A 123 -0.03 -8.27 1.65
N ASN A 124 -0.12 -9.26 0.77
CA ASN A 124 -1.00 -9.33 -0.39
C ASN A 124 -2.37 -8.73 -0.03
N ARG A 125 -2.54 -7.42 -0.17
CA ARG A 125 -3.79 -6.89 -0.66
C ARG A 125 -3.82 -7.41 -2.08
N LEU A 126 -4.36 -8.61 -2.25
CA LEU A 126 -4.95 -9.02 -3.52
C LEU A 126 -5.86 -7.85 -3.88
N ASP A 127 -5.39 -7.03 -4.82
CA ASP A 127 -6.14 -5.87 -5.26
C ASP A 127 -7.32 -6.41 -6.07
N LEU A 128 -8.38 -6.74 -5.35
CA LEU A 128 -9.60 -7.31 -5.90
C LEU A 128 -10.48 -6.23 -6.52
N SER A 129 -10.01 -4.98 -6.57
CA SER A 129 -10.73 -3.83 -7.14
C SER A 129 -11.22 -4.14 -8.56
N ASP A 130 -10.35 -4.68 -9.41
CA ASP A 130 -10.70 -5.07 -10.78
C ASP A 130 -11.82 -6.12 -10.84
N LEU A 131 -11.80 -7.13 -9.94
CA LEU A 131 -12.90 -8.10 -9.88
C LEU A 131 -14.19 -7.46 -9.34
N THR A 132 -14.08 -6.55 -8.37
CA THR A 132 -15.27 -5.83 -7.85
C THR A 132 -15.91 -4.98 -8.94
N GLU A 133 -15.12 -4.26 -9.75
CA GLU A 133 -15.61 -3.47 -10.88
C GLU A 133 -16.28 -4.35 -11.94
N LEU A 134 -15.68 -5.50 -12.27
CA LEU A 134 -16.27 -6.46 -13.19
C LEU A 134 -17.61 -7.00 -12.67
N THR A 135 -17.71 -7.33 -11.38
CA THR A 135 -18.98 -7.77 -10.78
C THR A 135 -20.04 -6.67 -10.75
N ILE A 136 -19.65 -5.41 -10.48
CA ILE A 136 -20.58 -4.27 -10.48
C ILE A 136 -21.14 -4.06 -11.89
N LYS A 137 -20.29 -4.10 -12.93
CA LYS A 137 -20.73 -3.99 -14.33
C LYS A 137 -21.71 -5.09 -14.71
N GLN A 138 -21.39 -6.35 -14.36
CA GLN A 138 -22.29 -7.47 -14.61
C GLN A 138 -23.65 -7.33 -13.90
N MET A 139 -23.66 -6.81 -12.67
CA MET A 139 -24.92 -6.53 -11.95
C MET A 139 -25.72 -5.42 -12.62
N GLN A 140 -25.08 -4.32 -13.05
CA GLN A 140 -25.73 -3.22 -13.76
C GLN A 140 -26.33 -3.68 -15.09
N ASP A 141 -25.60 -4.50 -15.86
CA ASP A 141 -26.09 -5.06 -17.13
C ASP A 141 -27.35 -5.92 -16.89
N ARG A 142 -27.33 -6.79 -15.87
CA ARG A 142 -28.51 -7.61 -15.53
C ARG A 142 -29.71 -6.78 -15.10
N VAL A 143 -29.50 -5.72 -14.32
CA VAL A 143 -30.58 -4.79 -13.93
C VAL A 143 -31.16 -4.11 -15.16
N SER A 144 -30.31 -3.59 -16.05
CA SER A 144 -30.77 -2.92 -17.28
C SER A 144 -31.53 -3.86 -18.23
N LEU A 145 -31.08 -5.12 -18.34
CA LEU A 145 -31.78 -6.16 -19.12
C LEU A 145 -33.12 -6.50 -18.50
N ALA A 146 -33.18 -6.64 -17.17
CA ALA A 146 -34.43 -6.88 -16.47
C ALA A 146 -35.40 -5.71 -16.68
N GLU A 147 -34.94 -4.47 -16.55
CA GLU A 147 -35.76 -3.28 -16.82
C GLU A 147 -36.31 -3.27 -18.25
N LYS A 148 -35.47 -3.50 -19.27
CA LYS A 148 -35.91 -3.60 -20.67
C LYS A 148 -36.96 -4.69 -20.86
N TYR A 149 -36.74 -5.86 -20.26
CA TYR A 149 -37.71 -6.96 -20.30
C TYR A 149 -39.03 -6.59 -19.62
N PHE A 150 -38.98 -5.93 -18.46
CA PHE A 150 -40.17 -5.40 -17.80
C PHE A 150 -40.88 -4.34 -18.65
N PHE A 151 -40.14 -3.48 -19.34
CA PHE A 151 -40.71 -2.48 -20.26
C PHE A 151 -41.42 -3.13 -21.45
N THR A 152 -40.83 -4.16 -22.08
CA THR A 152 -41.43 -4.86 -23.22
C THR A 152 -42.63 -5.70 -22.83
N GLU A 153 -42.50 -6.48 -21.76
CA GLU A 153 -43.53 -7.44 -21.36
C GLU A 153 -44.69 -6.80 -20.61
N HIS A 154 -44.44 -5.74 -19.86
CA HIS A 154 -45.41 -5.20 -18.92
C HIS A 154 -45.75 -3.74 -19.16
N GLY A 155 -45.00 -3.04 -20.01
CA GLY A 155 -45.22 -1.64 -20.33
C GLY A 155 -44.89 -0.70 -19.18
N GLN A 156 -44.54 0.55 -19.51
CA GLN A 156 -44.33 1.60 -18.51
C GLN A 156 -45.64 1.89 -17.73
N LYS A 157 -45.52 2.43 -16.51
CA LYS A 157 -46.69 2.95 -15.78
C LYS A 157 -47.47 3.93 -16.66
N GLY A 158 -48.72 3.61 -16.97
CA GLY A 158 -49.59 4.40 -17.86
C GLY A 158 -49.61 3.96 -19.33
N SER A 159 -48.82 2.96 -19.73
CA SER A 159 -48.84 2.46 -21.12
C SER A 159 -50.08 1.61 -21.43
N SER A 160 -50.38 1.50 -22.72
CA SER A 160 -51.46 0.64 -23.25
C SER A 160 -51.25 -0.84 -22.89
N LEU A 161 -50.01 -1.34 -22.92
CA LEU A 161 -49.66 -2.71 -22.52
C LEU A 161 -49.91 -2.98 -21.03
N MET A 162 -49.57 -2.02 -20.16
CA MET A 162 -49.85 -2.12 -18.72
C MET A 162 -51.37 -2.17 -18.46
N THR A 163 -52.12 -1.40 -19.26
CA THR A 163 -53.58 -1.36 -19.20
C THR A 163 -54.21 -2.66 -19.70
N LEU A 164 -53.69 -3.24 -20.80
CA LEU A 164 -54.06 -4.55 -21.31
C LEU A 164 -53.81 -5.64 -20.25
N ARG A 165 -52.61 -5.68 -19.68
CA ARG A 165 -52.28 -6.64 -18.61
C ARG A 165 -53.20 -6.53 -17.39
N ARG A 166 -53.56 -5.30 -16.97
CA ARG A 166 -54.53 -5.09 -15.88
C ARG A 166 -55.92 -5.63 -16.22
N LYS A 167 -56.36 -5.49 -17.49
CA LYS A 167 -57.63 -6.03 -17.97
C LYS A 167 -57.59 -7.56 -18.02
N GLU A 168 -56.54 -8.14 -18.59
CA GLU A 168 -56.30 -9.59 -18.65
C GLU A 168 -56.23 -10.20 -17.25
N LYS A 169 -55.55 -9.56 -16.31
CA LYS A 169 -55.51 -10.03 -14.92
C LYS A 169 -56.88 -10.01 -14.24
N LYS A 170 -57.77 -9.08 -14.61
CA LYS A 170 -59.16 -9.05 -14.10
C LYS A 170 -60.02 -10.14 -14.74
N SER A 171 -59.88 -10.41 -16.04
CA SER A 171 -60.63 -11.49 -16.69
C SER A 171 -60.20 -12.87 -16.18
N ILE A 172 -58.90 -13.08 -15.96
CA ILE A 172 -58.38 -14.31 -15.34
C ILE A 172 -58.94 -14.49 -13.94
N LYS A 173 -58.92 -13.45 -13.09
CA LYS A 173 -59.53 -13.53 -11.74
C LYS A 173 -61.02 -13.88 -11.77
N LYS A 174 -61.77 -13.33 -12.72
CA LYS A 174 -63.19 -13.68 -12.89
C LYS A 174 -63.35 -15.15 -13.30
N ALA A 175 -62.52 -15.63 -14.23
CA ALA A 175 -62.52 -17.04 -14.62
C ALA A 175 -62.13 -17.96 -13.46
N GLU A 176 -61.11 -17.62 -12.66
CA GLU A 176 -60.73 -18.34 -11.44
C GLU A 176 -61.90 -18.42 -10.45
N GLN A 177 -62.65 -17.33 -10.28
CA GLN A 177 -63.77 -17.25 -9.36
C GLN A 177 -64.95 -18.11 -9.85
N LEU A 178 -65.24 -18.09 -11.14
CA LEU A 178 -66.24 -18.98 -11.76
C LEU A 178 -65.86 -20.46 -11.63
N VAL A 179 -64.57 -20.81 -11.78
CA VAL A 179 -64.08 -22.18 -11.55
C VAL A 179 -64.23 -22.58 -10.09
N ARG A 180 -64.00 -21.66 -9.15
CA ARG A 180 -64.23 -21.92 -7.71
C ARG A 180 -65.71 -22.09 -7.36
N ASP A 181 -66.61 -21.38 -8.05
CA ASP A 181 -68.06 -21.48 -7.82
C ASP A 181 -68.68 -22.75 -8.47
N LEU A 182 -67.93 -23.41 -9.37
CA LEU A 182 -68.32 -24.66 -10.05
C LEU A 182 -67.86 -25.94 -9.31
N ILE A 183 -67.05 -25.80 -8.26
CA ILE A 183 -66.55 -26.87 -7.37
C ILE A 183 -67.24 -26.72 -6.01
#